data_AF-A0A520T8S2-F1
#
_entry.id   AF-A0A520T8S2-F1
#
_cell.length_a   1.000
_cell.length_b   1.000
_cell.length_c   1.000
_cell.angle_alpha   90.00
_cell.angle_beta   90.00
_cell.angle_gamma   90.00
#
_symmetry.space_group_name_H-M   'P 1'
#
loop_
_entity.id
_entity.type
_entity.pdbx_description
1 polymer ?
#
loop_
_entity_poly.entity_id
_entity_poly.type
_entity_poly.pdbx_seq_one_letter_code
_entity_poly.pdbx_strand_id
1 'polypeptide(L)' 'KREDAYKIVQKNAMKTWDKNEDFYNNLKKDKLIQKNLTAKELKQLFDVNYHKRYINHILGRVLK' A
#
# COMPACT_ATOMS: atom_id res chain seq x y z
N LYS A 1 15.72 -6.14 4.69
CA LYS A 1 15.93 -6.62 3.29
C LYS A 1 14.59 -6.72 2.59
N ARG A 2 14.55 -6.91 1.25
CA ARG A 2 13.28 -7.01 0.48
C ARG A 2 12.38 -8.14 0.96
N GLU A 3 12.96 -9.26 1.35
CA GLU A 3 12.24 -10.43 1.86
C GLU A 3 11.51 -10.15 3.18
N ASP A 4 12.13 -9.40 4.10
CA ASP A 4 11.51 -9.06 5.39
C ASP A 4 10.26 -8.19 5.16
N ALA A 5 10.37 -7.20 4.27
CA ALA A 5 9.24 -6.38 3.87
C ALA A 5 8.12 -7.23 3.25
N TYR A 6 8.47 -8.18 2.38
CA TYR A 6 7.51 -9.10 1.77
C TYR A 6 6.76 -9.92 2.80
N LYS A 7 7.47 -10.52 3.77
CA LYS A 7 6.87 -11.32 4.85
C LYS A 7 5.88 -10.51 5.67
N ILE A 8 6.23 -9.26 6.01
CA ILE A 8 5.37 -8.36 6.81
C ILE A 8 4.10 -8.00 6.02
N VAL A 9 4.25 -7.60 4.76
CA VAL A 9 3.12 -7.21 3.90
C VAL A 9 2.19 -8.40 3.66
N GLN A 10 2.75 -9.57 3.33
CA GLN A 10 1.97 -10.79 3.07
C GLN A 10 1.16 -11.22 4.29
N LYS A 11 1.77 -11.20 5.48
CA LYS A 11 1.08 -11.54 6.74
C LYS A 11 -0.13 -10.62 6.98
N ASN A 12 0.05 -9.32 6.78
CA ASN A 12 -1.03 -8.34 6.97
C ASN A 12 -2.11 -8.45 5.88
N ALA A 13 -1.73 -8.78 4.65
CA ALA A 13 -2.66 -9.00 3.54
C ALA A 13 -3.53 -10.24 3.78
N MET A 14 -2.94 -11.36 4.19
CA MET A 14 -3.69 -12.58 4.55
C MET A 14 -4.67 -12.32 5.70
N LYS A 15 -4.23 -11.63 6.75
CA LYS A 15 -5.11 -11.27 7.88
C LYS A 15 -6.30 -10.41 7.45
N THR A 16 -6.06 -9.47 6.54
CA THR A 16 -7.09 -8.58 5.97
C THR A 16 -8.13 -9.40 5.20
N TRP A 17 -7.67 -10.38 4.41
CA TRP A 17 -8.53 -11.29 3.66
C TRP A 17 -9.37 -12.18 4.59
N ASP A 18 -8.74 -12.86 5.55
CA ASP A 18 -9.42 -13.83 6.42
C ASP A 18 -10.45 -13.18 7.36
N LYS A 19 -10.18 -11.94 7.79
CA LYS A 19 -11.02 -11.22 8.76
C LYS A 19 -11.92 -10.16 8.15
N ASN A 20 -11.86 -9.98 6.83
CA ASN A 20 -12.54 -8.90 6.11
C ASN A 20 -12.29 -7.52 6.76
N GLU A 21 -11.05 -7.30 7.21
CA GLU A 21 -10.61 -6.06 7.87
C GLU A 21 -10.02 -5.09 6.83
N ASP A 22 -9.88 -3.81 7.19
CA ASP A 22 -9.20 -2.84 6.34
C ASP A 22 -7.67 -3.01 6.37
N PHE A 23 -7.06 -3.07 5.19
CA PHE A 23 -5.62 -3.35 5.04
C PHE A 23 -4.76 -2.22 5.63
N TYR A 24 -5.14 -0.97 5.39
CA TYR A 24 -4.41 0.19 5.91
C TYR A 24 -4.39 0.18 7.45
N ASN A 25 -5.54 -0.09 8.07
CA ASN A 25 -5.66 -0.20 9.52
C ASN A 25 -4.82 -1.34 10.09
N ASN A 26 -4.72 -2.47 9.37
CA ASN A 26 -3.86 -3.59 9.76
C ASN A 26 -2.38 -3.21 9.71
N LEU A 27 -1.92 -2.59 8.61
CA LEU A 27 -0.53 -2.12 8.51
C LEU A 27 -0.20 -1.04 9.53
N LYS A 28 -1.13 -0.11 9.79
CA LYS A 28 -0.95 0.97 10.77
C LYS A 28 -0.78 0.44 12.19
N LYS A 29 -1.34 -0.73 12.53
CA LYS A 29 -1.22 -1.37 13.84
C LYS A 29 0.03 -2.25 13.96
N ASP A 30 0.72 -2.55 12.86
CA ASP A 30 1.90 -3.40 12.87
C ASP A 30 3.13 -2.65 13.40
N LYS A 31 3.71 -3.14 14.50
CA LYS A 31 4.87 -2.54 15.16
C LYS A 31 6.11 -2.48 14.27
N LEU A 32 6.29 -3.47 13.38
CA LEU A 32 7.42 -3.49 12.45
C LEU A 32 7.26 -2.40 11.38
N ILE A 33 6.03 -2.12 10.95
CA ILE A 33 5.76 -1.03 10.00
C ILE A 33 5.92 0.32 10.71
N GLN A 34 5.34 0.50 11.89
CA GLN A 34 5.48 1.75 12.67
C GLN A 34 6.94 2.09 13.00
N LYS A 35 7.80 1.09 13.15
CA LYS A 35 9.24 1.30 13.37
C LYS A 35 9.97 1.84 12.13
N ASN A 36 9.48 1.55 10.93
CA ASN A 36 10.16 1.91 9.68
C ASN A 36 9.47 3.03 8.90
N LEU A 37 8.17 3.24 9.09
CA LEU A 37 7.35 4.21 8.37
C LEU A 37 6.48 4.98 9.35
N THR A 38 6.43 6.29 9.18
CA THR A 38 5.47 7.14 9.89
C THR A 38 4.05 6.95 9.36
N ALA A 39 3.05 7.30 10.17
CA ALA A 39 1.66 7.23 9.75
C ALA A 39 1.35 8.09 8.50
N LYS A 40 2.08 9.19 8.31
CA LYS A 40 1.94 10.08 7.15
C LYS A 40 2.49 9.42 5.87
N GLU A 41 3.68 8.84 5.94
CA GLU A 41 4.29 8.11 4.83
C GLU A 41 3.43 6.91 4.43
N LEU A 42 2.96 6.14 5.43
CA LEU A 42 2.06 5.02 5.17
C LEU A 42 0.77 5.49 4.48
N LYS A 43 0.18 6.62 4.91
CA LYS A 43 -1.03 7.16 4.27
C LYS A 43 -0.78 7.58 2.83
N GLN A 44 0.38 8.15 2.51
CA GLN A 44 0.73 8.54 1.14
C GLN A 44 0.85 7.33 0.19
N LEU A 45 1.29 6.17 0.68
CA LEU A 45 1.36 4.94 -0.14
C LEU A 45 -0.03 4.46 -0.61
N PHE A 46 -1.08 4.83 0.13
CA PHE A 46 -2.47 4.49 -0.17
C PHE A 46 -3.20 5.58 -0.98
N ASP A 47 -2.50 6.64 -1.43
CA ASP A 47 -3.11 7.66 -2.27
C ASP A 47 -3.35 7.13 -3.69
N VAL A 48 -4.62 7.05 -4.08
CA VAL A 48 -5.04 6.59 -5.41
C VAL A 48 -4.56 7.54 -6.52
N ASN A 49 -4.44 8.84 -6.24
CA ASN A 49 -3.98 9.81 -7.23
C ASN A 49 -2.53 9.57 -7.62
N TYR A 50 -1.71 9.13 -6.68
CA TYR A 50 -0.33 8.73 -6.94
C TYR A 50 -0.26 7.62 -7.99
N HIS A 51 -1.14 6.63 -7.88
CA HIS A 51 -1.22 5.48 -8.80
C HIS A 51 -1.87 5.84 -10.15
N LYS A 52 -2.72 6.87 -10.18
CA LYS A 52 -3.39 7.36 -11.39
C LYS A 52 -2.61 8.42 -12.17
N ARG A 53 -1.45 8.85 -11.69
CA ARG A 53 -0.71 10.01 -12.23
C ARG A 53 -0.37 9.95 -13.72
N TYR A 54 -0.26 8.75 -14.30
CA TYR A 54 0.08 8.57 -15.71
C TYR A 54 -1.11 8.21 -16.61
N ILE A 55 -2.35 8.17 -16.09
CA ILE A 55 -3.53 7.83 -16.89
C ILE A 55 -3.64 8.76 -18.11
N ASN A 56 -3.55 10.07 -17.92
CA ASN A 56 -3.67 11.05 -19.01
C ASN A 56 -2.57 10.87 -20.06
N HIS A 57 -1.34 10.54 -19.62
CA HIS A 57 -0.23 10.29 -20.52
C HIS A 57 -0.46 9.03 -21.38
N ILE A 58 -1.01 7.96 -20.80
CA ILE A 58 -1.34 6.74 -21.52
C ILE A 58 -2.51 6.98 -22.48
N LEU A 59 -3.58 7.65 -22.04
CA LEU A 59 -4.74 7.96 -22.87
C LEU A 59 -4.35 8.84 -24.08
N GLY A 60 -3.48 9.82 -23.90
CA GLY A 60 -2.97 10.65 -24.99
C GLY A 60 -2.13 9.90 -26.04
N ARG A 61 -1.63 8.70 -25.73
CA ARG A 61 -0.95 7.83 -26.69
C ARG A 61 -1.91 6.97 -27.51
N VAL A 62 -3.05 6.59 -26.94
CA VAL A 62 -3.98 5.61 -27.52
C VAL A 62 -5.14 6.28 -28.26
N LEU A 63 -5.66 7.40 -27.76
CA LEU A 63 -6.82 8.11 -28.32
C LEU A 63 -6.45 9.10 -29.44
N LYS A 64 -5.54 8.72 -30.34
CA LYS A 64 -5.25 9.48 -31.57
C LYS A 64 -6.23 9.16 -32.68
#